data_AF-A0AAQ3N7V8-F1
#
_entry.id   AF-A0AAQ3N7V8-F1
#
_cell.length_a   1.000
_cell.length_b   1.000
_cell.length_c   1.000
_cell.angle_alpha   90.00
_cell.angle_beta   90.00
_cell.angle_gamma   90.00
#
_symmetry.space_group_name_H-M   'P 1'
#
loop_
_entity.id
_entity.type
_entity.pdbx_description
1 polymer ?
#
loop_
_entity_poly.entity_id
_entity_poly.type
_entity_poly.pdbx_seq_one_letter_code
_entity_poly.pdbx_strand_id
1 'polypeptide(L)'
;GSTLVVAEHEGGVIKPPSLSALAAATCLPDPDSSVSVLLAGSGPSLHQAASHAASSYPSISKVLVADSDKFKNPLAEPWAKLVHLVQHSGGYSHIFAAANSFGKNIMPRVAALLDVSPITDVTGISDSNTFVRYDVLCFLSMF
;
A
#
# COMPACT_ATOMS: atom_id res chain seq x y z
N GLY A 1 8.50 14.09 1.11
CA GLY A 1 8.65 12.86 0.27
C GLY A 1 7.28 12.34 -0.13
N SER A 2 7.11 11.67 -1.27
CA SER A 2 5.80 11.12 -1.66
C SER A 2 5.75 9.60 -1.46
N THR A 3 4.64 9.12 -0.88
CA THR A 3 4.43 7.70 -0.57
C THR A 3 3.20 7.18 -1.30
N LEU A 4 3.34 6.01 -1.93
CA LEU A 4 2.24 5.29 -2.56
C LEU A 4 1.80 4.13 -1.68
N VAL A 5 0.52 4.07 -1.34
CA VAL A 5 -0.09 2.91 -0.66
C VAL A 5 -0.92 2.14 -1.68
N VAL A 6 -0.56 0.89 -1.94
CA VAL A 6 -1.32 -0.04 -2.78
C VAL A 6 -2.35 -0.72 -1.89
N ALA A 7 -3.63 -0.44 -2.13
CA ALA A 7 -4.72 -0.85 -1.25
C ALA A 7 -5.74 -1.75 -1.96
N GLU A 8 -6.36 -2.62 -1.17
CA GLU A 8 -7.49 -3.44 -1.57
C GLU A 8 -8.79 -2.79 -1.15
N HIS A 9 -9.86 -3.09 -1.88
CA HIS A 9 -11.20 -2.65 -1.53
C HIS A 9 -12.20 -3.80 -1.63
N GLU A 10 -13.28 -3.70 -0.87
CA GLU A 10 -14.41 -4.64 -0.88
C GLU A 10 -15.66 -3.90 -0.39
N GLY A 11 -16.82 -4.16 -1.00
CA GLY A 11 -18.08 -3.56 -0.56
C GLY A 11 -18.11 -2.02 -0.58
N GLY A 12 -17.33 -1.38 -1.46
CA GLY A 12 -17.27 0.09 -1.53
C GLY A 12 -16.38 0.77 -0.49
N VAL A 13 -15.53 0.02 0.21
CA VAL A 13 -14.58 0.57 1.21
C VAL A 13 -13.19 -0.07 1.07
N ILE A 14 -12.16 0.59 1.59
CA ILE A 14 -10.82 0.02 1.70
C ILE A 14 -10.86 -1.13 2.71
N LYS A 15 -10.22 -2.26 2.39
CA LYS A 15 -10.16 -3.41 3.31
C LYS A 15 -9.30 -3.06 4.53
N PRO A 16 -9.66 -3.52 5.74
CA PRO A 16 -8.92 -3.21 6.97
C PRO A 16 -7.40 -3.45 6.91
N PRO A 17 -6.87 -4.52 6.28
CA PRO A 17 -5.42 -4.72 6.18
C PRO A 17 -4.67 -3.57 5.49
N SER A 18 -5.29 -2.91 4.51
CA SER A 18 -4.66 -1.77 3.81
C SER A 18 -4.52 -0.54 4.71
N LEU A 19 -5.30 -0.44 5.79
CA LEU A 19 -5.18 0.64 6.76
C LEU A 19 -3.87 0.56 7.56
N SER A 20 -3.34 -0.65 7.79
CA SER A 20 -2.03 -0.82 8.42
C SER A 20 -0.90 -0.26 7.54
N ALA A 21 -1.00 -0.46 6.22
CA ALA A 21 -0.05 0.12 5.26
C ALA A 21 -0.18 1.66 5.19
N LEU A 22 -1.40 2.18 5.25
CA LEU A 22 -1.66 3.63 5.33
C LEU A 22 -1.07 4.23 6.62
N ALA A 23 -1.28 3.59 7.77
CA ALA A 23 -0.71 4.02 9.03
C ALA A 23 0.83 4.03 8.98
N ALA A 24 1.43 2.97 8.46
CA ALA A 24 2.88 2.92 8.27
C ALA A 24 3.40 4.05 7.37
N ALA A 25 2.70 4.34 6.26
CA ALA A 25 3.06 5.44 5.37
C ALA A 25 3.07 6.82 6.08
N THR A 26 2.19 7.02 7.07
CA THR A 26 2.14 8.26 7.88
C THR A 26 3.19 8.34 8.98
N CYS A 27 3.82 7.22 9.35
CA CYS A 27 4.88 7.20 10.37
C CYS A 27 6.26 7.55 9.83
N LEU A 28 6.41 7.78 8.52
CA LEU A 28 7.67 8.20 7.94
C LEU A 28 8.05 9.61 8.47
N PRO A 29 9.27 9.80 9.00
CA PRO A 29 9.70 11.06 9.60
C PRO A 29 10.10 12.08 8.53
N ASP A 30 9.13 12.51 7.72
CA ASP A 30 9.30 13.53 6.69
C ASP A 30 8.15 14.57 6.79
N PRO A 31 8.47 15.86 7.08
CA PRO A 31 7.47 16.91 7.28
C PRO A 31 6.67 17.23 6.01
N ASP A 32 7.20 16.91 4.83
CA ASP A 32 6.52 17.07 3.53
C ASP A 32 6.04 15.72 2.99
N SER A 33 5.72 14.78 3.88
CA SER A 33 5.17 13.48 3.50
C SER A 33 3.75 13.62 2.96
N SER A 34 3.54 13.22 1.70
CA SER A 34 2.21 13.11 1.10
C SER A 34 1.89 11.66 0.80
N VAL A 35 0.68 11.22 1.13
CA VAL A 35 0.25 9.84 0.91
C VAL A 35 -0.75 9.79 -0.24
N SER A 36 -0.39 9.07 -1.30
CA SER A 36 -1.32 8.68 -2.35
C SER A 36 -1.77 7.24 -2.13
N VAL A 37 -3.05 6.95 -2.34
CA VAL A 37 -3.59 5.59 -2.32
C VAL A 37 -3.95 5.16 -3.73
N LEU A 38 -3.50 3.99 -4.16
CA LEU A 38 -3.90 3.35 -5.41
C LEU A 38 -4.93 2.27 -5.14
N LEU A 39 -6.10 2.42 -5.77
CA LEU A 39 -7.16 1.42 -5.83
C LEU A 39 -7.35 0.97 -7.29
N ALA A 40 -7.45 -0.33 -7.50
CA ALA A 40 -7.79 -0.89 -8.80
C ALA A 40 -8.86 -1.97 -8.64
N GLY A 41 -9.75 -2.04 -9.62
CA GLY A 41 -10.91 -2.92 -9.59
C GLY A 41 -11.81 -2.61 -10.78
N SER A 42 -13.10 -2.90 -10.65
CA SER A 42 -14.08 -2.55 -11.68
C SER A 42 -15.39 -2.06 -11.11
N GLY A 43 -15.97 -1.05 -11.75
CA GLY A 43 -17.36 -0.67 -11.55
C GLY A 43 -17.64 0.11 -10.24
N PRO A 44 -18.91 0.25 -9.85
CA PRO A 44 -19.33 1.23 -8.85
C PRO A 44 -18.68 1.06 -7.47
N SER A 45 -18.42 -0.19 -7.06
CA SER A 45 -17.75 -0.48 -5.78
C SER A 45 -16.35 0.14 -5.71
N LEU A 46 -15.62 0.23 -6.82
CA LEU A 46 -14.28 0.83 -6.83
C LEU A 46 -14.38 2.35 -6.56
N HIS A 47 -15.30 3.03 -7.24
CA HIS A 47 -15.50 4.48 -7.10
C HIS A 47 -16.04 4.85 -5.72
N GLN A 48 -16.91 4.01 -5.16
CA GLN A 48 -17.35 4.14 -3.76
C GLN A 48 -16.17 4.01 -2.80
N ALA A 49 -15.30 3.02 -2.98
CA ALA A 49 -14.10 2.85 -2.16
C ALA A 49 -13.16 4.04 -2.26
N ALA A 50 -12.98 4.59 -3.46
CA ALA A 50 -12.17 5.77 -3.67
C ALA A 50 -12.74 7.02 -2.97
N SER A 51 -14.05 7.21 -3.07
CA SER A 51 -14.75 8.33 -2.43
C SER A 51 -14.74 8.20 -0.91
N HIS A 52 -14.94 6.98 -0.40
CA HIS A 52 -14.84 6.67 1.02
C HIS A 52 -13.43 6.93 1.55
N ALA A 53 -12.41 6.49 0.81
CA ALA A 53 -11.01 6.70 1.17
C ALA A 53 -10.68 8.19 1.31
N ALA A 54 -11.03 8.99 0.29
CA ALA A 54 -10.78 10.42 0.26
C ALA A 54 -11.48 11.20 1.38
N SER A 55 -12.68 10.74 1.80
CA SER A 55 -13.48 11.43 2.83
C SER A 55 -13.19 10.96 4.25
N SER A 56 -12.79 9.69 4.43
CA SER A 56 -12.67 9.09 5.77
C SER A 56 -11.26 9.11 6.33
N TYR A 57 -10.24 9.33 5.50
CA TYR A 57 -8.84 9.33 5.92
C TYR A 57 -8.14 10.64 5.51
N PRO A 58 -8.07 11.64 6.41
CA PRO A 58 -7.46 12.94 6.12
C PRO A 58 -5.97 12.87 5.75
N SER A 59 -5.29 11.79 6.10
CA SER A 59 -3.89 11.56 5.73
C SER A 59 -3.69 11.25 4.24
N ILE A 60 -4.75 10.89 3.52
CA ILE A 60 -4.69 10.62 2.08
C ILE A 60 -4.76 11.94 1.33
N SER A 61 -3.66 12.32 0.70
CA SER A 61 -3.58 13.52 -0.14
C SER A 61 -4.19 13.29 -1.54
N LYS A 62 -4.17 12.05 -2.03
CA LYS A 62 -4.67 11.71 -3.38
C LYS A 62 -5.13 10.26 -3.46
N VAL A 63 -6.26 10.03 -4.13
CA VAL A 63 -6.70 8.67 -4.50
C VAL A 63 -6.54 8.48 -6.00
N LEU A 64 -5.75 7.49 -6.39
CA LEU A 64 -5.58 7.03 -7.75
C LEU A 64 -6.49 5.83 -7.99
N VAL A 65 -7.25 5.87 -9.08
CA VAL A 65 -8.24 4.85 -9.41
C VAL A 65 -7.91 4.25 -10.77
N ALA A 66 -7.78 2.93 -10.83
CA ALA A 66 -7.65 2.17 -12.07
C ALA A 66 -8.89 1.28 -12.25
N ASP A 67 -9.87 1.79 -13.01
CA ASP A 67 -11.11 1.08 -13.32
C ASP A 67 -10.96 0.24 -14.59
N SER A 68 -10.88 -1.07 -14.43
CA SER A 68 -10.84 -2.03 -15.52
C SER A 68 -11.21 -3.42 -15.04
N ASP A 69 -11.95 -4.16 -15.85
CA ASP A 69 -12.26 -5.57 -15.62
C ASP A 69 -11.01 -6.45 -15.39
N LYS A 70 -9.84 -6.03 -15.88
CA LYS A 70 -8.55 -6.70 -15.63
C LYS A 70 -8.17 -6.76 -14.15
N PHE A 71 -8.72 -5.87 -13.32
CA PHE A 71 -8.42 -5.78 -11.90
C PHE A 71 -9.53 -6.37 -11.01
N LYS A 72 -10.59 -6.96 -11.61
CA LYS A 72 -11.64 -7.69 -10.85
C LYS A 72 -11.06 -8.73 -9.91
N ASN A 73 -10.00 -9.40 -10.35
CA ASN A 73 -9.22 -10.32 -9.54
C ASN A 73 -7.82 -9.74 -9.30
N PRO A 74 -7.24 -9.88 -8.10
CA PRO A 74 -5.92 -9.35 -7.78
C PRO A 74 -4.78 -10.22 -8.33
N LEU A 75 -4.74 -10.38 -9.65
CA LEU A 75 -3.67 -11.12 -10.33
C LEU A 75 -2.35 -10.35 -10.25
N ALA A 76 -1.27 -11.04 -9.88
CA ALA A 76 0.02 -10.43 -9.61
C ALA A 76 0.60 -9.65 -10.81
N GLU A 77 0.49 -10.21 -12.02
CA GLU A 77 1.05 -9.61 -13.22
C GLU A 77 0.42 -8.25 -13.60
N PRO A 78 -0.90 -8.12 -13.79
CA PRO A 78 -1.51 -6.84 -14.14
C PRO A 78 -1.35 -5.81 -13.03
N TRP A 79 -1.45 -6.21 -11.76
CA TRP A 79 -1.23 -5.31 -10.63
C TRP A 79 0.21 -4.79 -10.56
N ALA A 80 1.21 -5.66 -10.74
CA ALA A 80 2.60 -5.24 -10.70
C ALA A 80 2.92 -4.23 -11.83
N LYS A 81 2.39 -4.46 -13.04
CA LYS A 81 2.50 -3.53 -14.16
C LYS A 81 1.82 -2.19 -13.88
N LEU A 82 0.65 -2.20 -13.25
CA LEU A 82 -0.05 -0.98 -12.84
C LEU A 82 0.77 -0.18 -11.83
N VAL A 83 1.27 -0.83 -10.76
CA VAL A 83 2.07 -0.15 -9.73
C VAL A 83 3.35 0.41 -10.34
N HIS A 84 4.03 -0.35 -11.22
CA HIS A 84 5.21 0.14 -11.94
C HIS A 84 4.89 1.38 -12.79
N LEU A 85 3.78 1.37 -13.53
CA LEU A 85 3.34 2.52 -14.33
C LEU A 85 3.09 3.75 -13.43
N VAL A 86 2.35 3.57 -12.35
CA VAL A 86 2.05 4.65 -11.38
C VAL A 86 3.33 5.18 -10.75
N GLN A 87 4.29 4.30 -10.42
CA GLN A 87 5.59 4.70 -9.89
C GLN A 87 6.36 5.55 -10.91
N HIS A 88 6.42 5.12 -12.16
CA HIS A 88 7.15 5.84 -13.20
C HIS A 88 6.56 7.22 -13.50
N SER A 89 5.23 7.36 -13.43
CA SER A 89 4.54 8.65 -13.62
C SER A 89 4.54 9.54 -12.39
N GLY A 90 4.51 8.95 -11.18
CA GLY A 90 4.33 9.69 -9.92
C GLY A 90 5.63 9.99 -9.16
N GLY A 91 6.70 9.23 -9.41
CA GLY A 91 8.00 9.41 -8.75
C GLY A 91 7.94 9.24 -7.23
N TYR A 92 7.24 8.20 -6.74
CA TYR A 92 7.11 7.98 -5.30
C TYR A 92 8.43 7.52 -4.68
N SER A 93 8.76 8.06 -3.52
CA SER A 93 9.93 7.67 -2.74
C SER A 93 9.75 6.30 -2.06
N HIS A 94 8.52 5.97 -1.69
CA HIS A 94 8.18 4.75 -0.97
C HIS A 94 6.89 4.13 -1.53
N ILE A 95 6.82 2.80 -1.53
CA ILE A 95 5.63 2.04 -1.90
C ILE A 95 5.30 1.07 -0.77
N PHE A 96 4.11 1.19 -0.18
CA PHE A 96 3.61 0.33 0.87
C PHE A 96 2.44 -0.51 0.38
N ALA A 97 2.34 -1.73 0.89
CA ALA A 97 1.16 -2.57 0.80
C ALA A 97 1.03 -3.36 2.10
N ALA A 98 -0.18 -3.86 2.38
CA ALA A 98 -0.39 -4.74 3.53
C ALA A 98 0.40 -6.05 3.36
N ALA A 99 1.01 -6.57 4.43
CA ALA A 99 1.73 -7.85 4.41
C ALA A 99 0.80 -9.09 4.42
N ASN A 100 -0.34 -9.00 3.72
CA ASN A 100 -1.33 -10.07 3.58
C ASN A 100 -1.14 -10.80 2.22
N SER A 101 -2.05 -11.73 1.89
CA SER A 101 -1.98 -12.48 0.63
C SER A 101 -1.91 -11.59 -0.62
N PHE A 102 -2.58 -10.44 -0.62
CA PHE A 102 -2.54 -9.50 -1.74
C PHE A 102 -1.16 -8.84 -1.88
N GLY A 103 -0.65 -8.22 -0.82
CA GLY A 103 0.66 -7.56 -0.88
C GLY A 103 1.80 -8.55 -1.11
N LYS A 104 1.76 -9.72 -0.46
CA LYS A 104 2.76 -10.80 -0.67
C LYS A 104 2.72 -11.39 -2.08
N ASN A 105 1.57 -11.35 -2.75
CA ASN A 105 1.44 -11.80 -4.14
C ASN A 105 1.94 -10.77 -5.16
N ILE A 106 1.79 -9.46 -4.89
CA ILE A 106 2.07 -8.38 -5.86
C ILE A 106 3.45 -7.76 -5.64
N MET A 107 3.80 -7.42 -4.40
CA MET A 107 4.98 -6.60 -4.09
C MET A 107 6.32 -7.20 -4.53
N PRO A 108 6.57 -8.52 -4.42
CA PRO A 108 7.83 -9.09 -4.94
C PRO A 108 8.01 -8.85 -6.44
N ARG A 109 6.91 -8.87 -7.20
CA ARG A 109 6.93 -8.63 -8.65
C ARG A 109 7.10 -7.15 -8.99
N VAL A 110 6.52 -6.26 -8.19
CA VAL A 110 6.77 -4.80 -8.30
C VAL A 110 8.23 -4.49 -8.04
N ALA A 111 8.81 -5.05 -6.97
CA ALA A 111 10.19 -4.82 -6.58
C ALA A 111 11.16 -5.30 -7.68
N ALA A 112 10.89 -6.45 -8.29
CA ALA A 112 11.64 -6.94 -9.44
C ALA A 112 11.54 -6.02 -10.67
N LEU A 113 10.36 -5.44 -10.96
CA LEU A 113 10.20 -4.50 -12.07
C LEU A 113 10.92 -3.16 -11.83
N LEU A 114 11.06 -2.75 -10.58
CA LEU A 114 11.73 -1.51 -10.18
C LEU A 114 13.23 -1.69 -9.89
N ASP A 115 13.74 -2.92 -9.97
CA ASP A 115 15.11 -3.29 -9.61
C ASP A 115 15.50 -2.89 -8.18
N VAL A 116 14.59 -3.14 -7.22
CA VAL A 116 14.80 -2.85 -5.79
C VAL A 116 14.58 -4.10 -4.93
N SER A 117 15.27 -4.17 -3.80
CA SER A 117 15.07 -5.22 -2.80
C SER A 117 13.87 -4.88 -1.90
N PRO A 118 12.78 -5.67 -1.89
CA PRO A 118 11.62 -5.38 -1.05
C PRO A 118 11.92 -5.66 0.42
N ILE A 119 11.36 -4.82 1.30
CA ILE A 119 11.34 -5.08 2.74
C ILE A 119 9.97 -5.63 3.12
N THR A 120 9.91 -6.92 3.46
CA THR A 120 8.67 -7.58 3.90
C THR A 120 8.55 -7.62 5.43
N ASP A 121 7.32 -7.80 5.91
CA ASP A 121 6.96 -8.05 7.32
C ASP A 121 7.49 -6.98 8.30
N VAL A 122 7.38 -5.72 7.88
CA VAL A 122 7.73 -4.55 8.70
C VAL A 122 6.70 -4.36 9.82
N THR A 123 7.16 -4.30 11.07
CA THR A 123 6.35 -4.07 12.28
C THR A 123 6.55 -2.68 12.89
N GLY A 124 7.57 -1.95 12.46
CA GLY A 124 7.84 -0.59 12.90
C GLY A 124 8.77 0.14 11.94
N ILE A 125 8.69 1.47 11.95
CA ILE A 125 9.59 2.37 11.20
C ILE A 125 10.38 3.14 12.25
N SER A 126 11.70 2.96 12.28
CA SER A 126 12.58 3.68 13.22
C SER A 126 13.09 4.99 12.62
N ASP A 127 13.39 5.00 11.33
CA ASP A 127 13.71 6.20 10.55
C ASP A 127 13.32 6.00 9.07
N SER A 128 13.57 7.00 8.21
CA SER A 128 13.17 6.97 6.79
C SER A 128 13.76 5.82 5.97
N ASN A 129 14.84 5.18 6.44
CA ASN A 129 15.48 4.03 5.79
C ASN A 129 15.57 2.78 6.70
N THR A 130 15.19 2.87 7.97
CA THR A 130 15.30 1.78 8.95
C THR A 130 13.93 1.23 9.32
N PHE A 131 13.72 -0.04 8.99
CA PHE A 131 12.47 -0.78 9.21
C PHE A 131 12.72 -1.95 10.16
N VAL A 132 11.84 -2.13 11.15
CA VAL A 132 11.86 -3.24 12.11
C VAL A 132 11.11 -4.43 11.53
N ARG A 133 11.69 -5.64 11.60
CA ARG A 133 11.06 -6.91 11.17
C ARG A 133 10.85 -7.85 12.37
N TYR A 134 9.98 -8.85 12.21
CA TYR A 134 9.91 -9.99 13.13
C TYR A 134 11.26 -10.73 13.20
N ASP A 135 11.97 -10.57 14.31
CA ASP A 135 12.57 -11.71 15.00
C ASP A 135 11.61 -12.06 16.15
N VAL A 136 11.27 -13.34 16.27
CA VAL A 136 10.32 -13.93 17.22
C VAL A 136 10.58 -13.48 18.66
N LEU A 137 9.76 -12.55 19.18
CA LEU A 137 9.62 -12.32 20.62
C LEU A 137 8.26 -12.85 21.08
N CYS A 138 8.26 -14.14 21.41
CA CYS A 138 7.29 -14.68 22.36
C CYS A 138 7.64 -14.10 23.73
N PHE A 139 6.90 -13.08 24.18
CA PHE A 139 7.03 -12.56 25.54
C PHE A 139 5.87 -13.08 26.39
N LEU A 140 6.15 -14.06 27.24
CA LEU A 140 5.34 -14.36 28.41
C LEU A 140 5.90 -13.52 29.56
N SER A 141 5.15 -12.50 30.00
CA SER A 141 5.43 -11.83 31.27
C SER A 141 4.89 -12.72 32.40
N MET A 142 5.77 -13.40 33.12
CA MET A 142 5.51 -13.91 34.46
C MET A 142 6.27 -13.04 35.46
N PHE A 143 5.77 -11.83 35.68
CA PHE A 143 5.74 -11.07 36.94
C PHE A 143 4.67 -9.98 36.79
#